data_AF-L7LTD9-F1
#
_entry.id   AF-L7LTD9-F1
#
_cell.length_a   1.000
_cell.length_b   1.000
_cell.length_c   1.000
_cell.angle_alpha   90.00
_cell.angle_beta   90.00
_cell.angle_gamma   90.00
#
_symmetry.space_group_name_H-M   'P 1'
#
loop_
_entity.id
_entity.type
_entity.pdbx_description
1 polymer ?
#
loop_
_entity_poly.entity_id
_entity_poly.type
_entity_poly.pdbx_seq_one_letter_code
_entity_poly.pdbx_strand_id
1 'polypeptide(L)'
;MFVFILPLLVDLASGGSSQSDTPLELRNATWQDLKDFLTTSQETWLTKYNKPISIFCIRREPIWHRGNNYSFYKWYRTGAPQSKIRQSAKISAETEWPTMTIIYQNQRVEEGEVQVLRYWNPNETCAVFTLRDGTCAQYAWKSKLENTPVCDGVYKKMCRFTYPVFKPSCIRNVGICLNARSWC
;
A
#
# COMPACT_ATOMS: atom_id res chain seq x y z
N MET A 1 -53.60 46.27 21.51
CA MET A 1 -52.21 46.77 21.57
C MET A 1 -51.52 45.96 22.66
N PHE A 2 -50.64 44.99 22.43
CA PHE A 2 -49.71 44.70 21.35
C PHE A 2 -49.89 43.27 20.82
N VAL A 3 -49.73 43.12 19.51
CA VAL A 3 -49.55 41.87 18.78
C VAL A 3 -48.05 41.61 18.71
N PHE A 4 -47.57 40.46 19.19
CA PHE A 4 -46.22 39.98 18.91
C PHE A 4 -46.32 38.76 17.99
N ILE A 5 -46.07 38.99 16.70
CA ILE A 5 -45.76 37.96 15.73
C ILE A 5 -44.25 37.75 15.78
N LEU A 6 -43.81 36.55 16.15
CA LEU A 6 -42.42 36.11 16.01
C LEU A 6 -42.39 34.99 14.95
N PRO A 7 -41.85 35.24 13.75
CA PRO A 7 -41.63 34.22 12.74
C PRO A 7 -40.15 33.90 12.70
N LEU A 8 -39.66 32.92 13.46
CA LEU A 8 -38.28 32.49 13.32
C LEU A 8 -38.12 30.97 13.43
N LEU A 9 -37.82 30.42 12.25
CA LEU A 9 -36.78 29.43 12.00
C LEU A 9 -37.12 27.98 12.33
N VAL A 10 -37.65 27.35 11.29
CA VAL A 10 -37.35 26.00 10.85
C VAL A 10 -35.85 25.74 10.95
N ASP A 11 -35.40 25.08 12.02
CA ASP A 11 -34.20 24.25 11.97
C ASP A 11 -34.66 22.79 11.94
N LEU A 12 -34.91 22.35 10.70
CA LEU A 12 -34.82 20.95 10.32
C LEU A 12 -33.41 20.49 10.65
N ALA A 13 -33.21 19.93 11.85
CA ALA A 13 -32.10 19.03 12.11
C ALA A 13 -32.32 17.78 11.24
N SER A 14 -31.97 17.90 9.98
CA SER A 14 -31.65 16.77 9.11
C SER A 14 -30.43 16.10 9.73
N GLY A 15 -30.69 15.17 10.65
CA GLY A 15 -29.73 14.19 11.09
C GLY A 15 -29.35 13.35 9.89
N GLY A 16 -28.40 13.86 9.10
CA GLY A 16 -27.78 13.16 8.00
C GLY A 16 -27.29 11.83 8.52
N SER A 17 -27.94 10.78 8.04
CA SER A 17 -27.58 9.39 8.20
C SER A 17 -26.07 9.24 8.16
N SER A 18 -25.47 8.87 9.30
CA SER A 18 -24.17 8.20 9.28
C SER A 18 -24.35 7.02 8.36
N GLN A 19 -23.75 7.10 7.17
CA GLN A 19 -23.69 6.02 6.21
C GLN A 19 -23.37 4.74 6.98
N SER A 20 -24.33 3.83 6.94
CA SER A 20 -24.22 2.46 7.40
C SER A 20 -22.79 1.98 7.17
N ASP A 21 -22.11 1.59 8.26
CA ASP A 21 -20.93 0.73 8.21
C ASP A 21 -21.34 -0.55 7.50
N THR A 22 -21.35 -0.54 6.16
CA THR A 22 -21.49 -1.74 5.38
C THR A 22 -20.38 -2.65 5.86
N PRO A 23 -20.67 -3.88 6.33
CA PRO A 23 -19.64 -4.78 6.76
C PRO A 23 -18.61 -4.88 5.65
N LEU A 24 -17.37 -4.51 5.99
CA LEU A 24 -16.22 -4.69 5.11
C LEU A 24 -16.10 -6.20 4.89
N GLU A 25 -16.82 -6.72 3.89
CA GLU A 25 -16.76 -8.12 3.50
C GLU A 25 -15.33 -8.36 3.01
N LEU A 26 -14.54 -8.97 3.88
CA LEU A 26 -13.20 -9.41 3.56
C LEU A 26 -13.32 -10.58 2.60
N ARG A 27 -13.43 -10.28 1.31
CA ARG A 27 -13.22 -11.30 0.29
C ARG A 27 -11.74 -11.68 0.30
N ASN A 28 -11.48 -12.98 0.41
CA ASN A 28 -10.14 -13.52 0.23
C ASN A 28 -9.62 -13.17 -1.16
N ALA A 29 -8.33 -12.85 -1.23
CA ALA A 29 -7.67 -12.62 -2.51
C ALA A 29 -7.57 -13.90 -3.35
N THR A 30 -7.57 -13.73 -4.66
CA THR A 30 -7.46 -14.78 -5.67
C THR A 30 -6.13 -14.70 -6.42
N TRP A 31 -5.79 -15.74 -7.18
CA TRP A 31 -4.62 -15.73 -8.06
C TRP A 31 -4.69 -14.65 -9.14
N GLN A 32 -5.89 -14.32 -9.60
CA GLN A 32 -6.08 -13.23 -10.55
C GLN A 32 -5.79 -11.87 -9.91
N ASP A 33 -6.23 -11.65 -8.66
CA ASP A 33 -5.93 -10.42 -7.92
C ASP A 33 -4.43 -10.18 -7.77
N LEU A 34 -3.65 -11.24 -7.51
CA LEU A 34 -2.19 -11.14 -7.44
C LEU A 34 -1.57 -10.78 -8.79
N LYS A 35 -2.08 -11.35 -9.89
CA LYS A 35 -1.63 -10.99 -11.23
C LYS A 35 -1.97 -9.53 -11.54
N ASP A 36 -3.19 -9.10 -11.25
CA ASP A 36 -3.64 -7.72 -11.48
C ASP A 36 -2.80 -6.71 -10.70
N PHE A 37 -2.46 -7.01 -9.44
CA PHE A 37 -1.54 -6.20 -8.65
C PHE A 37 -0.15 -6.06 -9.30
N LEU A 38 0.36 -7.13 -9.93
CA LEU A 38 1.71 -7.21 -10.48
C LEU A 38 1.85 -6.71 -11.93
N THR A 39 0.77 -6.68 -12.71
CA THR A 39 0.78 -6.29 -14.14
C THR A 39 0.70 -4.79 -14.39
N THR A 40 0.80 -3.97 -13.33
CA THR A 40 0.79 -2.51 -13.43
C THR A 40 2.06 -1.94 -14.07
N SER A 41 1.93 -0.82 -14.77
CA SER A 41 3.04 0.01 -15.23
C SER A 41 3.49 1.04 -14.19
N GLN A 42 2.74 1.18 -13.08
CA GLN A 42 3.02 2.16 -12.04
C GLN A 42 4.01 1.63 -11.01
N GLU A 43 4.65 2.57 -10.30
CA GLU A 43 5.36 2.23 -9.06
C GLU A 43 4.36 1.76 -8.00
N THR A 44 4.71 0.70 -7.29
CA THR A 44 3.94 0.22 -6.14
C THR A 44 4.72 0.49 -4.86
N TRP A 45 4.10 1.17 -3.91
CA TRP A 45 4.77 1.63 -2.69
C TRP A 45 4.30 0.83 -1.50
N LEU A 46 5.23 0.50 -0.61
CA LEU A 46 4.92 -0.02 0.71
C LEU A 46 4.46 1.14 1.59
N THR A 47 3.19 1.14 1.98
CA THR A 47 2.60 2.23 2.79
C THR A 47 2.64 1.91 4.27
N LYS A 48 2.36 0.66 4.66
CA LYS A 48 2.29 0.22 6.07
C LYS A 48 2.99 -1.11 6.30
N TYR A 49 3.57 -1.24 7.49
CA TYR A 49 4.20 -2.46 7.99
C TYR A 49 3.80 -2.71 9.45
N ASN A 50 3.74 -3.96 9.91
CA ASN A 50 3.33 -4.25 11.29
C ASN A 50 4.50 -4.47 12.26
N LYS A 51 5.73 -4.20 11.79
CA LYS A 51 6.95 -4.23 12.58
C LYS A 51 7.71 -2.91 12.42
N PRO A 52 8.51 -2.49 13.41
CA PRO A 52 9.41 -1.36 13.22
C PRO A 52 10.44 -1.69 12.14
N ILE A 53 10.77 -0.71 11.29
CA ILE A 53 11.76 -0.84 10.23
C ILE A 53 12.56 0.47 10.10
N SER A 54 13.86 0.37 9.84
CA SER A 54 14.78 1.53 9.74
C SER A 54 14.86 2.13 8.33
N ILE A 55 14.18 1.53 7.36
CA ILE A 55 14.15 1.98 5.96
C ILE A 55 12.74 2.47 5.59
N PHE A 56 12.68 3.51 4.77
CA PHE A 56 11.44 4.18 4.38
C PHE A 56 11.40 4.45 2.88
N CYS A 57 10.27 4.95 2.37
CA CYS A 57 10.07 5.20 0.93
C CYS A 57 10.31 3.96 0.06
N ILE A 58 9.91 2.78 0.56
CA ILE A 58 10.07 1.54 -0.19
C ILE A 58 9.08 1.51 -1.34
N ARG A 59 9.58 1.39 -2.57
CA ARG A 59 8.76 1.19 -3.78
C ARG A 59 9.33 0.13 -4.70
N ARG A 60 8.46 -0.50 -5.49
CA ARG A 60 8.80 -1.40 -6.59
C ARG A 60 8.47 -0.71 -7.91
N GLU A 61 9.45 -0.64 -8.78
CA GLU A 61 9.33 -0.11 -10.13
C GLU A 61 9.39 -1.28 -11.12
N PRO A 62 8.29 -1.57 -11.86
CA PRO A 62 8.23 -2.72 -12.75
C PRO A 62 9.25 -2.58 -13.89
N ILE A 63 9.92 -3.69 -14.25
CA ILE A 63 10.82 -3.78 -15.41
C ILE A 63 10.17 -4.61 -16.51
N TRP A 64 9.82 -5.86 -16.19
CA TRP A 64 9.12 -6.75 -17.12
C TRP A 64 8.37 -7.84 -16.37
N HIS A 65 7.38 -8.44 -17.04
CA HIS A 65 6.67 -9.62 -16.58
C HIS A 65 6.52 -10.61 -17.74
N ARG A 66 6.68 -11.92 -17.47
CA ARG A 66 6.50 -13.00 -18.44
C ARG A 66 5.97 -14.25 -17.74
N GLY A 67 4.72 -14.61 -18.02
CA GLY A 67 4.05 -15.72 -17.34
C GLY A 67 4.00 -15.49 -15.83
N ASN A 68 4.61 -16.40 -15.07
CA ASN A 68 4.68 -16.32 -13.60
C ASN A 68 5.93 -15.61 -13.07
N ASN A 69 6.77 -15.05 -13.94
CA ASN A 69 8.01 -14.37 -13.56
C ASN A 69 7.87 -12.86 -13.73
N TYR A 70 8.29 -12.11 -12.72
CA TYR A 70 8.21 -10.66 -12.65
C TYR A 70 9.57 -10.11 -12.23
N SER A 71 10.01 -9.01 -12.84
CA SER A 71 11.24 -8.32 -12.44
C SER A 71 10.94 -6.86 -12.18
N PHE A 72 11.51 -6.33 -11.10
CA PHE A 72 11.31 -4.95 -10.70
C PHE A 72 12.56 -4.41 -9.98
N TYR A 73 12.69 -3.09 -9.92
CA TYR A 73 13.63 -2.45 -9.02
C TYR A 73 12.95 -2.15 -7.69
N LYS A 74 13.55 -2.59 -6.58
CA LYS A 74 13.21 -2.10 -5.25
C LYS A 74 14.05 -0.89 -4.94
N TRP A 75 13.37 0.22 -4.68
CA TRP A 75 13.96 1.44 -4.17
C TRP A 75 13.61 1.61 -2.70
N TYR A 76 14.52 2.18 -1.93
CA TYR A 76 14.30 2.48 -0.51
C TYR A 76 15.28 3.57 -0.05
N ARG A 77 15.03 4.18 1.11
CA ARG A 77 15.93 5.12 1.75
C ARG A 77 16.37 4.61 3.12
N THR A 78 17.68 4.69 3.36
CA THR A 78 18.32 4.51 4.66
C THR A 78 19.04 5.82 4.98
N GLY A 79 18.30 6.84 5.42
CA GLY A 79 18.83 8.21 5.49
C GLY A 79 18.81 8.92 4.13
N ALA A 80 19.90 9.62 3.77
CA ALA A 80 19.92 10.62 2.69
C ALA A 80 20.23 10.12 1.26
N PRO A 81 20.94 9.00 0.98
CA PRO A 81 20.91 8.44 -0.36
C PRO A 81 19.79 7.40 -0.52
N GLN A 82 19.10 7.49 -1.67
CA GLN A 82 18.16 6.46 -2.10
C GLN A 82 18.92 5.28 -2.69
N SER A 83 18.65 4.08 -2.20
CA SER A 83 19.23 2.84 -2.68
C SER A 83 18.31 2.17 -3.71
N LYS A 84 18.91 1.43 -4.66
CA LYS A 84 18.22 0.69 -5.72
C LYS A 84 18.81 -0.71 -5.81
N ILE A 85 17.95 -1.73 -5.79
CA ILE A 85 18.35 -3.13 -6.05
C ILE A 85 17.38 -3.76 -7.04
N ARG A 86 17.89 -4.63 -7.91
CA ARG A 86 17.03 -5.43 -8.79
C ARG A 86 16.55 -6.67 -8.05
N GLN A 87 15.27 -6.96 -8.15
CA GLN A 87 14.66 -8.18 -7.61
C GLN A 87 13.80 -8.85 -8.68
N SER A 88 13.50 -10.12 -8.42
CA SER A 88 12.52 -10.87 -9.20
C SER A 88 11.46 -11.45 -8.27
N ALA A 89 10.26 -11.65 -8.77
CA ALA A 89 9.21 -12.40 -8.09
C ALA A 89 8.73 -13.55 -8.97
N LYS A 90 8.46 -14.70 -8.35
CA LYS A 90 7.84 -15.85 -8.98
C LYS A 90 6.51 -16.15 -8.32
N ILE A 91 5.43 -16.21 -9.10
CA ILE A 91 4.11 -16.65 -8.63
C ILE A 91 4.09 -18.18 -8.55
N SER A 92 3.63 -18.72 -7.43
CA SER A 92 3.60 -20.18 -7.18
C SER A 92 2.17 -20.70 -7.13
N ALA A 93 1.60 -21.10 -8.26
CA ALA A 93 0.19 -21.53 -8.38
C ALA A 93 -0.21 -22.78 -7.58
N GLU A 94 0.73 -23.43 -6.90
CA GLU A 94 0.55 -24.71 -6.17
C GLU A 94 0.21 -24.53 -4.69
N THR A 95 -0.12 -23.30 -4.27
CA THR A 95 -0.48 -23.01 -2.87
C THR A 95 -1.97 -22.71 -2.76
N GLU A 96 -2.55 -22.94 -1.58
CA GLU A 96 -3.95 -22.63 -1.30
C GLU A 96 -4.25 -21.12 -1.44
N TRP A 97 -3.25 -20.28 -1.20
CA TRP A 97 -3.38 -18.82 -1.19
C TRP A 97 -2.53 -18.17 -2.28
N PRO A 98 -2.95 -17.00 -2.84
CA PRO A 98 -2.18 -16.33 -3.88
C PRO A 98 -0.83 -15.87 -3.33
N THR A 99 0.24 -16.51 -3.81
CA THR A 99 1.58 -16.41 -3.23
C THR A 99 2.60 -16.06 -4.29
N MET A 100 3.51 -15.16 -3.93
CA MET A 100 4.72 -14.89 -4.69
C MET A 100 5.96 -15.01 -3.81
N THR A 101 7.06 -15.44 -4.42
CA THR A 101 8.37 -15.50 -3.78
C THR A 101 9.26 -14.41 -4.35
N ILE A 102 9.71 -13.48 -3.51
CA ILE A 102 10.66 -12.43 -3.86
C ILE A 102 12.08 -12.98 -3.76
N ILE A 103 12.81 -12.94 -4.87
CA ILE A 103 14.15 -13.50 -5.01
C ILE A 103 15.14 -12.33 -5.12
N TYR A 104 16.12 -12.29 -4.22
CA TYR A 104 17.19 -11.30 -4.23
C TYR A 104 18.32 -11.72 -5.17
N GLN A 105 19.21 -10.78 -5.53
CA GLN A 105 20.37 -11.10 -6.35
C GLN A 105 21.19 -12.21 -5.69
N ASN A 106 21.50 -13.26 -6.47
CA ASN A 106 22.26 -14.46 -6.08
C ASN A 106 21.53 -15.46 -5.15
N GLN A 107 20.23 -15.29 -4.89
CA GLN A 107 19.45 -16.28 -4.15
C GLN A 107 18.75 -17.28 -5.07
N ARG A 108 18.59 -18.51 -4.57
CA ARG A 108 17.67 -19.47 -5.19
C ARG A 108 16.22 -19.16 -4.80
N VAL A 109 15.25 -19.76 -5.50
CA VAL A 109 13.82 -19.52 -5.25
C VAL A 109 13.46 -19.95 -3.82
N GLU A 110 14.06 -21.03 -3.32
CA GLU A 110 13.79 -21.62 -2.01
C GLU A 110 14.22 -20.71 -0.85
N GLU A 111 15.17 -19.80 -1.11
CA GLU A 111 15.71 -18.82 -0.17
C GLU A 111 14.95 -17.49 -0.21
N GLY A 112 14.02 -17.34 -1.16
CA GLY A 112 13.29 -16.10 -1.37
C GLY A 112 12.25 -15.81 -0.28
N GLU A 113 11.92 -14.53 -0.14
CA GLU A 113 10.89 -14.07 0.79
C GLU A 113 9.51 -14.36 0.23
N VAL A 114 8.76 -15.24 0.90
CA VAL A 114 7.40 -15.58 0.49
C VAL A 114 6.40 -14.55 1.01
N GLN A 115 5.64 -13.98 0.09
CA GLN A 115 4.56 -13.04 0.34
C GLN A 115 3.24 -13.64 -0.13
N VAL A 116 2.27 -13.73 0.78
CA VAL A 116 0.92 -14.22 0.52
C VAL A 116 -0.01 -13.03 0.44
N LEU A 117 -0.68 -12.84 -0.69
CA LEU A 117 -1.72 -11.83 -0.85
C LEU A 117 -2.95 -12.26 -0.07
N ARG A 118 -3.38 -11.42 0.87
CA ARG A 118 -4.57 -11.66 1.68
C ARG A 118 -5.78 -10.87 1.20
N TYR A 119 -5.53 -9.67 0.70
CA TYR A 119 -6.58 -8.78 0.24
C TYR A 119 -6.10 -7.91 -0.92
N TRP A 120 -6.98 -7.67 -1.87
CA TRP A 120 -6.78 -6.76 -2.99
C TRP A 120 -8.05 -5.94 -3.20
N ASN A 121 -7.89 -4.63 -3.30
CA ASN A 121 -8.96 -3.73 -3.68
C ASN A 121 -8.60 -3.08 -5.03
N PRO A 122 -9.32 -3.40 -6.12
CA PRO A 122 -9.03 -2.84 -7.44
C PRO A 122 -9.37 -1.35 -7.55
N ASN A 123 -10.35 -0.84 -6.80
CA ASN A 123 -10.75 0.58 -6.85
C ASN A 123 -9.70 1.48 -6.18
N GLU A 124 -9.12 0.99 -5.09
CA GLU A 124 -8.04 1.65 -4.36
C GLU A 124 -6.65 1.27 -4.89
N THR A 125 -6.57 0.28 -5.79
CA THR A 125 -5.33 -0.32 -6.29
C THR A 125 -4.35 -0.62 -5.16
N CYS A 126 -4.87 -1.26 -4.11
CA CYS A 126 -4.17 -1.49 -2.87
C CYS A 126 -4.27 -2.95 -2.44
N ALA A 127 -3.17 -3.48 -1.91
CA ALA A 127 -3.00 -4.87 -1.52
C ALA A 127 -2.51 -4.99 -0.08
N VAL A 128 -2.99 -6.01 0.64
CA VAL A 128 -2.45 -6.42 1.95
C VAL A 128 -1.84 -7.81 1.81
N PHE A 129 -0.56 -7.90 2.16
CA PHE A 129 0.22 -9.13 2.14
C PHE A 129 0.58 -9.57 3.56
N THR A 130 0.75 -10.89 3.73
CA THR A 130 1.40 -11.49 4.90
C THR A 130 2.65 -12.25 4.48
N LEU A 131 3.71 -12.17 5.28
CA LEU A 131 4.93 -12.96 5.11
C LEU A 131 4.91 -14.15 6.09
N ARG A 132 5.83 -15.10 5.88
CA ARG A 132 5.97 -16.33 6.70
C ARG A 132 6.14 -16.07 8.19
N ASP A 133 6.75 -14.96 8.58
CA ASP A 133 7.05 -14.58 9.96
C ASP A 133 5.93 -13.78 10.65
N GLY A 134 4.72 -13.82 10.08
CA GLY A 134 3.55 -13.07 10.57
C GLY A 134 3.60 -11.58 10.28
N THR A 135 4.59 -11.11 9.51
CA THR A 135 4.65 -9.72 9.08
C THR A 135 3.50 -9.40 8.13
N CYS A 136 2.89 -8.23 8.28
CA CYS A 136 1.94 -7.65 7.35
C CYS A 136 2.53 -6.47 6.60
N ALA A 137 2.22 -6.38 5.31
CA ALA A 137 2.61 -5.26 4.46
C ALA A 137 1.42 -4.76 3.64
N GLN A 138 1.17 -3.44 3.65
CA GLN A 138 0.21 -2.81 2.74
C GLN A 138 0.96 -2.15 1.60
N TYR A 139 0.56 -2.47 0.37
CA TYR A 139 1.07 -1.81 -0.83
C TYR A 139 -0.04 -1.04 -1.53
N ALA A 140 0.29 0.11 -2.10
CA ALA A 140 -0.61 0.87 -2.95
C ALA A 140 0.11 1.32 -4.22
N TRP A 141 -0.61 1.39 -5.34
CA TRP A 141 -0.07 1.98 -6.56
C TRP A 141 0.09 3.49 -6.40
N LYS A 142 1.05 4.07 -7.14
CA LYS A 142 1.40 5.49 -7.08
C LYS A 142 0.18 6.41 -7.21
N SER A 143 -0.77 6.09 -8.08
CA SER A 143 -1.99 6.88 -8.28
C SER A 143 -2.93 6.97 -7.06
N LYS A 144 -2.73 6.15 -6.02
CA LYS A 144 -3.66 6.02 -4.88
C LYS A 144 -2.99 6.11 -3.50
N LEU A 145 -1.74 6.59 -3.40
CA LEU A 145 -0.92 6.56 -2.17
C LEU A 145 -1.51 7.20 -0.91
N GLU A 146 -2.55 8.03 -1.05
CA GLU A 146 -3.20 8.74 0.06
C GLU A 146 -4.71 8.48 0.10
N ASN A 147 -5.23 7.56 -0.73
CA ASN A 147 -6.66 7.29 -0.83
C ASN A 147 -6.93 5.78 -0.86
N THR A 148 -6.70 5.14 0.29
CA THR A 148 -6.92 3.69 0.51
C THR A 148 -7.73 3.37 1.78
N PRO A 149 -8.87 4.04 2.06
CA PRO A 149 -9.60 3.85 3.31
C PRO A 149 -10.09 2.40 3.55
N VAL A 150 -10.52 1.69 2.50
CA VAL A 150 -10.99 0.30 2.62
C VAL A 150 -9.82 -0.62 2.93
N CYS A 151 -8.70 -0.47 2.21
CA CYS A 151 -7.47 -1.21 2.45
C CYS A 151 -6.93 -0.97 3.87
N ASP A 152 -7.02 0.28 4.34
CA ASP A 152 -6.62 0.69 5.68
C ASP A 152 -7.48 0.00 6.76
N GLY A 153 -8.79 -0.09 6.53
CA GLY A 153 -9.72 -0.84 7.37
C GLY A 153 -9.38 -2.33 7.43
N VAL A 154 -9.10 -2.96 6.29
CA VAL A 154 -8.64 -4.36 6.23
C VAL A 154 -7.33 -4.55 6.97
N TYR A 155 -6.34 -3.70 6.72
CA TYR A 155 -5.03 -3.79 7.35
C TYR A 155 -5.16 -3.72 8.87
N LYS A 156 -5.94 -2.78 9.40
CA LYS A 156 -6.17 -2.63 10.84
C LYS A 156 -6.85 -3.85 11.48
N LYS A 157 -7.77 -4.49 10.76
CA LYS A 157 -8.44 -5.72 11.23
C LYS A 157 -7.49 -6.92 11.23
N MET A 158 -6.63 -7.03 10.22
CA MET A 158 -5.73 -8.16 10.03
C MET A 158 -4.43 -8.04 10.85
N CYS A 159 -3.96 -6.82 11.10
CA CYS A 159 -2.61 -6.56 11.57
C CYS A 159 -2.65 -5.73 12.85
N ARG A 160 -2.10 -6.27 13.94
CA ARG A 160 -2.16 -5.68 15.29
C ARG A 160 -1.52 -4.30 15.41
N PHE A 161 -0.42 -4.07 14.68
CA PHE A 161 0.37 -2.85 14.74
C PHE A 161 0.50 -2.22 13.35
N THR A 162 0.69 -0.91 13.32
CA THR A 162 0.88 -0.16 12.07
C THR A 162 2.03 0.83 12.22
N TYR A 163 3.03 0.67 11.36
CA TYR A 163 4.16 1.56 11.19
C TYR A 163 4.11 2.12 9.75
N PRO A 164 3.99 3.45 9.57
CA PRO A 164 3.98 4.05 8.24
C PRO A 164 5.38 3.99 7.62
N VAL A 165 5.45 3.41 6.41
CA VAL A 165 6.68 3.30 5.62
C VAL A 165 6.73 4.39 4.54
N PHE A 166 5.57 4.73 3.99
CA PHE A 166 5.41 5.84 3.07
C PHE A 166 5.23 7.16 3.85
N LYS A 167 5.82 8.23 3.32
CA LYS A 167 5.66 9.61 3.78
C LYS A 167 5.54 10.51 2.54
N PRO A 168 4.83 11.65 2.60
CA PRO A 168 4.77 12.58 1.46
C PRO A 168 6.14 13.05 0.95
N SER A 169 7.16 13.09 1.82
CA SER A 169 8.56 13.39 1.46
C SER A 169 9.25 12.30 0.63
N CYS A 170 8.58 11.17 0.38
CA CYS A 170 9.06 10.13 -0.51
C CYS A 170 8.88 10.49 -2.00
N ILE A 171 7.84 11.27 -2.32
CA ILE A 171 7.58 11.74 -3.68
C ILE A 171 8.34 13.04 -3.94
N ARG A 172 8.39 13.93 -2.94
CA ARG A 172 9.13 15.18 -3.04
C ARG A 172 10.62 14.86 -2.99
N ASN A 173 11.36 15.21 -4.04
CA ASN A 173 12.80 15.38 -3.91
C ASN A 173 13.02 16.57 -2.96
N VAL A 174 13.16 16.27 -1.67
CA VAL A 174 13.67 17.27 -0.73
C VAL A 174 15.16 17.36 -1.03
N GLY A 175 15.51 18.18 -2.02
CA GLY A 175 16.86 18.71 -2.10
C GLY A 175 17.09 19.43 -0.78
N ILE A 176 17.90 18.85 0.11
CA ILE A 176 18.39 19.58 1.27
C ILE A 176 19.33 20.62 0.65
N CYS A 177 18.85 21.85 0.46
CA CYS A 177 19.65 22.94 -0.06
C CYS A 177 20.66 23.33 1.03
N LEU A 178 21.80 22.65 1.06
CA LEU A 178 22.94 22.95 1.92
C LEU A 178 23.69 24.14 1.29
N ASN A 179 23.24 25.35 1.62
CA ASN A 179 23.80 26.68 1.31
C ASN A 179 22.99 27.55 0.32
N ALA A 180 22.95 28.85 0.60
CA ALA A 180 22.21 29.90 -0.11
C ALA A 180 22.68 30.18 -1.57
N ARG A 181 23.51 29.31 -2.17
CA ARG A 181 24.06 29.50 -3.52
C ARG A 181 23.92 28.30 -4.47
N SER A 182 23.42 27.15 -4.02
CA SER A 182 23.10 26.06 -4.94
C SER A 182 21.65 26.20 -5.40
N TRP A 183 21.45 26.43 -6.69
CA TRP A 183 20.13 26.43 -7.31
C TRP A 183 19.48 25.05 -7.13
N CYS A 184 18.49 25.03 -6.25
CA CYS A 184 17.36 24.13 -6.25
C CYS A 184 16.30 24.78 -7.16
#